data_AF-A0A6B8J0J2-F1
#
_entry.id   AF-A0A6B8J0J2-F1
#
_cell.length_a   1.000
_cell.length_b   1.000
_cell.length_c   1.000
_cell.angle_alpha   90.00
_cell.angle_beta   90.00
_cell.angle_gamma   90.00
#
_symmetry.space_group_name_H-M   'P 1'
#
loop_
_entity.id
_entity.type
_entity.pdbx_description
1 polymer ?
#
loop_
_entity_poly.entity_id
_entity_poly.type
_entity_poly.pdbx_seq_one_letter_code
_entity_poly.pdbx_strand_id
1 'polypeptide(L)'
;MKSLSHSVALSLLLAGCGSGVPQDDRFSRNEESEEAPSLVLSEEELKRQISMAEDGSAEARLRLEWHYSTRGDMERYRYWLEKGVARRDVSSMQRLALFLSLEQGGGDCKRAMQILEEGLRLDPPETTRALMEADLQRLRHERIGIPPCGAGLSN
;
A
#
# COMPACT_ATOMS: atom_id res chain seq x y z
N MET A 1 9.96 -26.71 85.40
CA MET A 1 10.78 -27.91 85.13
C MET A 1 11.34 -27.80 83.72
N LYS A 2 12.67 -27.92 83.60
CA LYS A 2 13.54 -28.29 82.45
C LYS A 2 13.03 -27.98 81.03
N SER A 3 13.55 -27.00 80.26
CA SER A 3 14.91 -26.74 79.74
C SER A 3 15.28 -27.48 78.45
N LEU A 4 15.66 -26.67 77.44
CA LEU A 4 16.73 -26.87 76.43
C LEU A 4 16.45 -27.94 75.35
N SER A 5 16.76 -27.76 74.06
CA SER A 5 17.91 -27.08 73.42
C SER A 5 17.50 -26.81 71.95
N HIS A 6 17.65 -25.61 71.40
CA HIS A 6 18.86 -25.06 70.72
C HIS A 6 19.06 -25.70 69.33
N SER A 7 18.97 -24.97 68.21
CA SER A 7 19.95 -23.99 67.66
C SER A 7 20.26 -24.50 66.23
N VAL A 8 20.63 -23.76 65.19
CA VAL A 8 21.10 -22.39 64.90
C VAL A 8 21.06 -22.34 63.35
N ALA A 9 20.30 -21.45 62.74
CA ALA A 9 20.68 -20.11 62.29
C ALA A 9 21.64 -20.05 61.08
N LEU A 10 21.31 -19.11 60.18
CA LEU A 10 22.23 -18.27 59.39
C LEU A 10 23.01 -18.98 58.24
N SER A 11 23.17 -18.45 57.03
CA SER A 11 23.12 -17.07 56.53
C SER A 11 22.97 -17.05 55.01
N LEU A 12 22.40 -15.95 54.52
CA LEU A 12 22.60 -15.38 53.19
C LEU A 12 24.10 -15.22 52.84
N LEU A 13 24.46 -15.43 51.57
CA LEU A 13 25.52 -14.67 50.87
C LEU A 13 25.16 -14.53 49.38
N LEU A 14 25.20 -13.28 48.93
CA LEU A 14 25.14 -12.81 47.54
C LEU A 14 26.53 -12.83 46.89
N ALA A 15 26.51 -12.76 45.55
CA ALA A 15 27.48 -12.16 44.63
C ALA A 15 28.39 -13.09 43.80
N GLY A 16 28.42 -12.84 42.48
CA GLY A 16 29.48 -13.27 41.57
C GLY A 16 29.11 -13.18 40.08
N CYS A 17 29.45 -12.07 39.43
CA CYS A 17 29.50 -11.92 37.96
C CYS A 17 30.67 -12.73 37.37
N GLY A 18 30.52 -13.28 36.16
CA GLY A 18 31.64 -13.88 35.42
C GLY A 18 31.27 -14.52 34.08
N SER A 19 31.45 -13.74 33.01
CA SER A 19 31.67 -14.06 31.58
C SER A 19 31.82 -15.51 31.11
N GLY A 20 31.03 -15.89 30.09
CA GLY A 20 31.26 -17.05 29.23
C GLY A 20 30.55 -16.87 27.87
N VAL A 21 31.35 -16.66 26.83
CA VAL A 21 30.96 -16.57 25.40
C VAL A 21 30.66 -17.98 24.88
N PRO A 22 29.69 -18.13 23.95
CA PRO A 22 29.92 -18.98 22.79
C PRO A 22 29.90 -18.16 21.49
N GLN A 23 31.04 -18.13 20.80
CA GLN A 23 31.11 -17.89 19.37
C GLN A 23 30.64 -19.19 18.72
N ASP A 24 29.65 -19.14 17.84
CA ASP A 24 29.85 -19.67 16.50
C ASP A 24 28.84 -19.11 15.50
N ASP A 25 29.31 -19.02 14.25
CA ASP A 25 28.55 -18.88 13.01
C ASP A 25 27.87 -17.53 12.67
N ARG A 26 28.72 -16.61 12.21
CA ARG A 26 28.73 -16.16 10.81
C ARG A 26 27.36 -16.06 10.12
N PHE A 27 26.67 -14.94 10.33
CA PHE A 27 25.91 -14.30 9.26
C PHE A 27 26.35 -12.84 9.18
N SER A 28 27.43 -12.59 8.43
CA SER A 28 27.56 -11.33 7.70
C SER A 28 26.41 -11.28 6.71
N ARG A 29 25.23 -10.89 7.19
CA ARG A 29 24.17 -10.47 6.31
C ARG A 29 24.61 -9.10 5.83
N ASN A 30 25.31 -9.09 4.71
CA ASN A 30 25.22 -7.96 3.79
C ASN A 30 23.74 -7.92 3.38
N GLU A 31 22.90 -7.33 4.24
CA GLU A 31 21.65 -6.75 3.81
C GLU A 31 22.10 -5.58 2.93
N GLU A 32 22.35 -5.84 1.65
CA GLU A 32 21.87 -4.91 0.66
C GLU A 32 20.37 -4.80 0.95
N SER A 33 20.04 -3.80 1.77
CA SER A 33 18.68 -3.34 1.90
C SER A 33 18.28 -3.02 0.47
N GLU A 34 17.51 -3.90 -0.14
CA GLU A 34 16.72 -3.62 -1.34
C GLU A 34 15.86 -2.41 -0.98
N GLU A 35 16.43 -1.22 -1.17
CA GLU A 35 15.81 0.04 -0.83
C GLU A 35 14.51 0.09 -1.63
N ALA A 36 13.39 0.12 -0.91
CA ALA A 36 12.08 0.12 -1.53
C ALA A 36 12.05 1.24 -2.59
N PRO A 37 11.71 0.93 -3.86
CA PRO A 37 11.82 1.91 -4.93
C PRO A 37 11.10 3.20 -4.56
N SER A 38 11.80 4.34 -4.62
CA SER A 38 11.20 5.64 -4.36
C SER A 38 9.99 5.85 -5.26
N LEU A 39 8.84 6.15 -4.65
CA LEU A 39 7.62 6.49 -5.39
C LEU A 39 7.79 7.82 -6.15
N VAL A 40 8.68 8.70 -5.68
CA VAL A 40 9.03 9.95 -6.36
C VAL A 40 10.28 9.74 -7.21
N LEU A 41 10.05 9.58 -8.51
CA LEU A 41 11.09 9.50 -9.54
C LEU A 41 11.97 10.77 -9.64
N SER A 42 13.25 10.60 -9.95
CA SER A 42 14.14 11.70 -10.39
C SER A 42 13.72 12.24 -11.76
N GLU A 43 14.30 13.36 -12.21
CA GLU A 43 13.94 13.94 -13.52
C GLU A 43 14.28 13.01 -14.69
N GLU A 44 15.44 12.36 -14.63
CA GLU A 44 15.93 11.42 -15.64
C GLU A 44 15.04 10.17 -15.70
N GLU A 45 14.72 9.61 -14.53
CA GLU A 45 13.85 8.45 -14.45
C GLU A 45 12.42 8.80 -14.85
N LEU A 46 11.92 9.99 -14.48
CA LEU A 46 10.61 10.46 -14.92
C LEU A 46 10.53 10.53 -16.45
N LYS A 47 11.53 11.12 -17.12
CA LYS A 47 11.59 11.17 -18.59
C LYS A 47 11.59 9.77 -19.21
N ARG A 48 12.38 8.85 -18.64
CA ARG A 48 12.44 7.46 -19.10
C ARG A 48 11.09 6.75 -18.95
N GLN A 49 10.46 6.86 -17.79
CA GLN A 49 9.17 6.24 -17.52
C GLN A 49 8.07 6.83 -18.42
N ILE A 50 8.07 8.14 -18.68
CA ILE A 50 7.16 8.76 -19.66
C ILE A 50 7.32 8.12 -21.04
N SER A 51 8.55 8.02 -21.56
CA SER A 51 8.80 7.41 -22.86
C SER A 51 8.28 5.97 -22.91
N MET A 52 8.63 5.16 -21.91
CA MET A 52 8.20 3.76 -21.84
C MET A 52 6.67 3.61 -21.73
N ALA A 53 6.02 4.50 -20.98
CA ALA A 53 4.57 4.49 -20.83
C ALA A 53 3.84 4.89 -22.12
N GLU A 54 4.37 5.86 -22.86
CA GLU A 54 3.85 6.23 -24.18
C GLU A 54 4.02 5.06 -25.19
N ASP A 55 5.14 4.34 -25.12
CA ASP A 55 5.38 3.11 -25.89
C ASP A 55 4.50 1.92 -25.44
N GLY A 56 3.75 2.08 -24.34
CA GLY A 56 2.72 1.14 -23.89
C GLY A 56 3.08 0.29 -22.70
N SER A 57 4.19 0.56 -22.01
CA SER A 57 4.54 -0.14 -20.77
C SER A 57 3.53 0.18 -19.66
N ALA A 58 2.79 -0.85 -19.22
CA ALA A 58 1.85 -0.74 -18.10
C ALA A 58 2.58 -0.49 -16.77
N GLU A 59 3.76 -1.09 -16.57
CA GLU A 59 4.57 -0.85 -15.37
C GLU A 59 5.06 0.60 -15.31
N ALA A 60 5.51 1.14 -16.45
CA ALA A 60 5.96 2.53 -16.49
C ALA A 60 4.83 3.50 -16.17
N ARG A 61 3.64 3.25 -16.71
CA ARG A 61 2.44 4.01 -16.38
C ARG A 61 2.08 3.92 -14.89
N LEU A 62 2.18 2.73 -14.28
CA LEU A 62 1.96 2.58 -12.83
C LEU A 62 2.95 3.40 -12.00
N ARG A 63 4.23 3.44 -12.40
CA ARG A 63 5.24 4.28 -11.75
C ARG A 63 4.92 5.76 -11.86
N LEU A 64 4.40 6.21 -13.00
CA LEU A 64 3.95 7.59 -13.20
C LEU A 64 2.71 7.91 -12.37
N GLU A 65 1.73 6.99 -12.33
CA GLU A 65 0.55 7.10 -11.46
C GLU A 65 0.98 7.33 -10.00
N TRP A 66 1.90 6.52 -9.48
CA TRP A 66 2.44 6.69 -8.12
C TRP A 66 3.18 8.01 -7.95
N HIS A 67 4.11 8.34 -8.85
CA HIS A 67 4.87 9.60 -8.79
C HIS A 67 3.96 10.83 -8.67
N TYR A 68 2.98 10.95 -9.57
CA TYR A 68 2.11 12.12 -9.56
C TYR A 68 1.14 12.12 -8.38
N SER A 69 0.63 10.96 -7.96
CA SER A 69 -0.21 10.87 -6.76
C SER A 69 0.56 11.29 -5.49
N THR A 70 1.80 10.83 -5.32
CA THR A 70 2.64 11.13 -4.17
C THR A 70 3.03 12.61 -4.13
N ARG A 71 3.20 13.25 -5.29
CA ARG A 71 3.47 14.70 -5.38
C ARG A 71 2.21 15.58 -5.27
N GLY A 72 1.02 14.98 -5.19
CA GLY A 72 -0.24 15.73 -5.17
C GLY A 72 -0.67 16.28 -6.54
N ASP A 73 -0.02 15.87 -7.63
CA ASP A 73 -0.34 16.30 -9.00
C ASP A 73 -1.50 15.46 -9.56
N MET A 74 -2.71 15.79 -9.12
CA MET A 74 -3.91 15.02 -9.47
C MET A 74 -4.30 15.13 -10.95
N GLU A 75 -3.89 16.19 -11.64
CA GLU A 75 -4.13 16.35 -13.08
C GLU A 75 -3.33 15.31 -13.87
N ARG A 76 -2.01 15.23 -13.63
CA ARG A 76 -1.16 14.24 -14.30
C ARG A 76 -1.44 12.82 -13.83
N TYR A 77 -1.79 12.63 -12.56
CA TYR A 77 -2.27 11.33 -12.07
C TYR A 77 -3.50 10.86 -12.85
N ARG A 78 -4.51 11.72 -13.00
CA ARG A 78 -5.72 11.43 -13.80
C ARG A 78 -5.36 11.14 -15.26
N TYR A 79 -4.47 11.93 -15.87
CA TYR A 79 -4.04 11.72 -17.26
C TYR A 79 -3.53 10.29 -17.48
N TRP A 80 -2.63 9.81 -16.61
CA TRP A 80 -2.05 8.47 -16.76
C TRP A 80 -3.07 7.36 -16.51
N LEU A 81 -3.98 7.56 -15.55
CA LEU A 81 -5.11 6.66 -15.34
C LEU A 81 -6.00 6.56 -16.59
N GLU A 82 -6.36 7.69 -17.20
CA GLU A 82 -7.18 7.74 -18.42
C GLU A 82 -6.49 7.07 -19.61
N LYS A 83 -5.16 7.23 -19.75
CA LYS A 83 -4.37 6.49 -20.76
C LYS A 83 -4.42 4.97 -20.53
N GLY A 84 -4.45 4.53 -19.27
CA GLY A 84 -4.64 3.12 -18.92
C GLY A 84 -6.02 2.60 -19.30
N VAL A 85 -7.08 3.35 -19.01
CA VAL A 85 -8.45 3.01 -19.39
C VAL A 85 -8.61 2.94 -20.92
N ALA A 86 -8.02 3.88 -21.66
CA ALA A 86 -8.03 3.85 -23.13
C ALA A 86 -7.38 2.57 -23.71
N ARG A 87 -6.46 1.95 -22.96
CA ARG A 87 -5.80 0.69 -23.30
C ARG A 87 -6.48 -0.55 -22.68
N ARG A 88 -7.66 -0.39 -22.05
CA ARG A 88 -8.43 -1.44 -21.37
C ARG A 88 -7.65 -2.12 -20.22
N ASP A 89 -6.77 -1.39 -19.55
CA ASP A 89 -6.07 -1.88 -18.36
C ASP A 89 -6.99 -1.85 -17.15
N VAL A 90 -7.46 -3.03 -16.73
CA VAL A 90 -8.40 -3.20 -15.62
C VAL A 90 -7.90 -2.61 -14.28
N SER A 91 -6.58 -2.56 -14.08
CA SER A 91 -6.00 -1.97 -12.87
C SER A 91 -6.17 -0.45 -12.85
N SER A 92 -5.93 0.23 -13.97
CA SER A 92 -6.17 1.66 -14.08
C SER A 92 -7.65 2.00 -14.17
N MET A 93 -8.49 1.10 -14.70
CA MET A 93 -9.95 1.24 -14.64
C MET A 93 -10.44 1.27 -13.18
N GLN A 94 -9.98 0.34 -12.34
CA GLN A 94 -10.29 0.34 -10.91
C GLN A 94 -9.81 1.63 -10.23
N ARG A 95 -8.55 2.02 -10.43
CA ARG A 95 -7.99 3.23 -9.79
C ARG A 95 -8.62 4.53 -10.27
N LEU A 96 -8.95 4.63 -11.57
CA LEU A 96 -9.65 5.80 -12.11
C LEU A 96 -11.06 5.91 -11.55
N ALA A 97 -11.80 4.79 -11.49
CA ALA A 97 -13.14 4.79 -10.92
C ALA A 97 -13.12 5.23 -9.45
N LEU A 98 -12.18 4.70 -8.66
CA LEU A 98 -11.98 5.15 -7.28
C LEU A 98 -11.69 6.65 -7.23
N PHE A 99 -10.72 7.14 -8.00
CA PHE A 99 -10.36 8.57 -8.03
C PHE A 99 -11.56 9.45 -8.39
N LEU A 100 -12.27 9.14 -9.49
CA LEU A 100 -13.45 9.90 -9.94
C LEU A 100 -14.57 9.93 -8.90
N SER A 101 -14.70 8.88 -8.10
CA SER A 101 -15.72 8.82 -7.06
C SER A 101 -15.43 9.68 -5.83
N LEU A 102 -14.20 10.15 -5.67
CA LEU A 102 -13.77 11.01 -4.58
C LEU A 102 -13.92 12.49 -4.96
N GLU A 103 -13.95 13.37 -3.96
CA GLU A 103 -14.00 14.83 -4.14
C GLU A 103 -12.88 15.32 -5.08
N GLN A 104 -11.65 14.86 -4.85
CA GLN A 104 -10.47 15.22 -5.65
C GLN A 104 -10.56 14.84 -7.13
N GLY A 105 -11.38 13.84 -7.47
CA GLY A 105 -11.65 13.44 -8.87
C GLY A 105 -12.88 14.09 -9.47
N GLY A 106 -13.55 14.98 -8.73
CA GLY A 106 -14.75 15.71 -9.14
C GLY A 106 -16.07 15.02 -8.80
N GLY A 107 -16.07 13.89 -8.08
CA GLY A 107 -17.29 13.19 -7.68
C GLY A 107 -18.12 12.65 -8.86
N ASP A 108 -17.49 12.31 -9.99
CA ASP A 108 -18.16 11.77 -11.18
C ASP A 108 -18.45 10.26 -11.03
N CYS A 109 -19.40 9.95 -10.16
CA CYS A 109 -19.71 8.56 -9.82
C CYS A 109 -20.44 7.82 -10.93
N LYS A 110 -21.16 8.54 -11.81
CA LYS A 110 -21.76 7.93 -12.99
C LYS A 110 -20.66 7.34 -13.89
N ARG A 111 -19.62 8.12 -14.18
CA ARG A 111 -18.48 7.65 -14.96
C ARG A 111 -17.68 6.58 -14.22
N ALA A 112 -17.49 6.72 -12.91
CA ALA A 112 -16.83 5.70 -12.09
C ALA A 112 -17.53 4.34 -12.19
N MET A 113 -18.85 4.29 -12.00
CA MET A 113 -19.62 3.04 -12.13
C MET A 113 -19.53 2.45 -13.54
N GLN A 114 -19.61 3.28 -14.58
CA GLN A 114 -19.48 2.82 -15.97
C GLN A 114 -18.13 2.15 -16.23
N ILE A 115 -17.04 2.74 -15.74
CA ILE A 115 -15.68 2.17 -15.86
C ILE A 115 -15.59 0.84 -15.10
N LEU A 116 -16.14 0.77 -13.88
CA LEU A 116 -16.14 -0.47 -13.09
C LEU A 116 -16.89 -1.59 -13.81
N GLU A 117 -18.09 -1.31 -14.30
CA GLU A 117 -18.90 -2.27 -15.03
C GLU A 117 -18.24 -2.71 -16.34
N GLU A 118 -17.55 -1.80 -17.06
CA GLU A 118 -16.79 -2.18 -18.25
C GLU A 118 -15.61 -3.09 -17.90
N GLY A 119 -14.82 -2.75 -16.89
CA GLY A 119 -13.64 -3.54 -16.55
C GLY A 119 -13.99 -4.91 -15.94
N LEU A 120 -15.13 -5.04 -15.24
CA LEU A 120 -15.62 -6.35 -14.79
C LEU A 120 -16.00 -7.29 -15.96
N ARG A 121 -16.37 -6.74 -17.12
CA ARG A 121 -16.62 -7.52 -18.35
C ARG A 121 -15.33 -8.01 -19.03
N LEU A 122 -14.17 -7.51 -18.61
CA LEU A 122 -12.86 -7.89 -19.15
C LEU A 122 -12.22 -9.09 -18.45
N ASP A 123 -12.95 -9.74 -17.54
CA ASP A 123 -12.45 -10.85 -16.72
C ASP A 123 -11.16 -10.48 -15.95
N PRO A 124 -11.21 -9.46 -15.06
CA PRO A 124 -10.03 -9.03 -14.32
C PRO A 124 -9.57 -10.12 -13.34
N PRO A 125 -8.28 -10.11 -12.94
CA PRO A 125 -7.79 -10.98 -11.87
C PRO A 125 -8.65 -10.84 -10.62
N GLU A 126 -8.84 -11.94 -9.88
CA GLU A 126 -9.76 -12.00 -8.74
C GLU A 126 -9.55 -10.87 -7.71
N THR A 127 -8.29 -10.51 -7.44
CA THR A 127 -7.96 -9.41 -6.53
C THR A 127 -8.48 -8.07 -7.04
N THR A 128 -8.38 -7.80 -8.33
CA THR A 128 -8.89 -6.58 -8.96
C THR A 128 -10.42 -6.62 -9.07
N ARG A 129 -10.99 -7.78 -9.43
CA ARG A 129 -12.43 -8.03 -9.47
C ARG A 129 -13.08 -7.68 -8.14
N ALA A 130 -12.57 -8.22 -7.03
CA ALA A 130 -13.11 -7.99 -5.70
C ALA A 130 -13.09 -6.51 -5.30
N LEU A 131 -12.02 -5.77 -5.64
CA LEU A 131 -11.94 -4.33 -5.42
C LEU A 131 -12.99 -3.57 -6.24
N MET A 132 -13.10 -3.90 -7.53
CA MET A 132 -14.06 -3.27 -8.43
C MET A 132 -15.51 -3.51 -8.01
N GLU A 133 -15.85 -4.72 -7.58
CA GLU A 133 -17.18 -5.05 -7.07
C GLU A 133 -17.47 -4.34 -5.74
N ALA A 134 -16.50 -4.25 -4.84
CA ALA A 134 -16.63 -3.50 -3.60
C ALA A 134 -16.87 -2.00 -3.84
N ASP A 135 -16.11 -1.41 -4.77
CA ASP A 135 -16.31 -0.01 -5.19
C ASP A 135 -17.69 0.18 -5.85
N LEU A 136 -18.15 -0.74 -6.69
CA LEU A 136 -19.44 -0.63 -7.34
C LEU A 136 -20.61 -0.73 -6.34
N GLN A 137 -20.53 -1.67 -5.39
CA GLN A 137 -21.50 -1.79 -4.28
C GLN A 137 -21.53 -0.50 -3.44
N ARG A 138 -20.36 0.06 -3.12
CA ARG A 138 -20.25 1.34 -2.42
C ARG A 138 -20.97 2.46 -3.16
N LEU A 139 -20.74 2.60 -4.47
CA LEU A 139 -21.35 3.66 -5.29
C LEU A 139 -22.85 3.49 -5.48
N ARG A 140 -23.35 2.25 -5.41
CA ARG A 140 -24.78 1.94 -5.40
C ARG A 140 -25.45 2.15 -4.04
N HIS A 141 -24.70 2.61 -3.02
CA HIS A 141 -25.14 2.74 -1.64
C HIS A 141 -25.57 1.40 -1.00
N GLU A 142 -25.00 0.30 -1.48
CA GLU A 142 -25.28 -1.05 -1.00
C GLU A 142 -24.41 -1.41 0.23
N ARG A 143 -23.52 -0.51 0.67
CA ARG A 143 -22.68 -0.67 1.87
C ARG A 143 -22.77 0.53 2.82
N ILE A 144 -23.02 0.24 4.10
CA ILE A 144 -23.04 1.22 5.19
C ILE A 144 -21.60 1.47 5.68
N GLY A 145 -21.26 2.72 5.98
CA GLY A 145 -19.99 3.08 6.63
C GLY A 145 -18.81 3.37 5.69
N ILE A 146 -19.03 3.39 4.37
CA ILE A 146 -18.03 3.85 3.41
C ILE A 146 -18.44 5.23 2.89
N PRO A 147 -17.52 6.21 2.75
CA PRO A 147 -17.87 7.55 2.30
C PRO A 147 -18.66 7.52 0.99
N PRO A 148 -19.75 8.30 0.90
CA PRO A 148 -20.56 8.37 -0.31
C PRO A 148 -19.76 9.00 -1.46
N CYS A 149 -20.34 8.92 -2.66
CA CYS A 149 -19.84 9.63 -3.83
C CYS A 149 -19.48 11.10 -3.52
N GLY A 150 -18.31 11.55 -3.96
CA GLY A 150 -17.87 12.94 -3.82
C GLY A 150 -17.42 13.31 -2.40
N ALA A 151 -17.35 12.35 -1.47
CA ALA A 151 -16.74 12.60 -0.18
C ALA A 151 -15.20 12.61 -0.30
N GLY A 152 -14.55 13.53 0.41
CA GLY A 152 -13.12 13.47 0.68
C GLY A 152 -12.81 12.33 1.64
N LEU A 153 -11.64 11.71 1.50
CA LEU A 153 -11.09 10.85 2.55
C LEU A 153 -10.60 11.78 3.66
N SER A 154 -11.32 11.86 4.78
CA SER A 154 -10.84 12.60 5.94
C SER A 154 -9.55 11.96 6.44
N ASN A 155 -8.48 12.76 6.56
CA ASN A 155 -7.18 12.36 7.12
C ASN A 155 -7.28 11.96 8.59
#